data_AF-U5MRT1-F1
#
_entry.id   AF-U5MRT1-F1
#
_cell.length_a   1.000
_cell.length_b   1.000
_cell.length_c   1.000
_cell.angle_alpha   90.00
_cell.angle_beta   90.00
_cell.angle_gamma   90.00
#
_symmetry.space_group_name_H-M   'P 1'
#
loop_
_entity.id
_entity.type
_entity.pdbx_description
1 polymer ?
#
loop_
_entity_poly.entity_id
_entity_poly.type
_entity_poly.pdbx_seq_one_letter_code
_entity_poly.pdbx_strand_id
1 'polypeptide(L)'
;MKQQEFAPRRSKETKKPKVVCPNVTFYYCKHCRSVYQSLSLKKEAIPMCCNEKMNKLQEKTPSEVSDEILIDYKITGGYNENAVEVFWKIKKENVSVEWIYLKTFTGGQIKYVTNPKKASFIFALADEDAYVYCDENPCLECIFLCKRGFEIYVHIKENELVKISLERMHSNWKS
;
A
#
# COMPACT_ATOMS: atom_id res chain seq x y z
N MET A 1 24.35 22.84 -20.25
CA MET A 1 23.36 22.11 -19.43
C MET A 1 23.59 20.63 -19.62
N LYS A 2 23.96 19.88 -18.58
CA LYS A 2 23.89 18.41 -18.68
C LYS A 2 22.40 18.06 -18.84
N GLN A 3 22.06 17.34 -19.91
CA GLN A 3 20.72 16.76 -20.05
C GLN A 3 20.47 15.91 -18.81
N GLN A 4 19.41 16.21 -18.07
CA GLN A 4 19.01 15.40 -16.93
C GLN A 4 18.53 14.07 -17.50
N GLU A 5 19.28 13.00 -17.27
CA GLU A 5 18.93 11.67 -17.76
C GLU A 5 17.83 11.10 -16.86
N PHE A 6 16.59 11.19 -17.33
CA PHE A 6 15.44 10.66 -16.62
C PHE A 6 15.38 9.14 -16.77
N ALA A 7 15.34 8.42 -15.66
CA ALA A 7 15.17 6.97 -15.70
C ALA A 7 13.78 6.60 -16.27
N PRO A 8 13.62 5.39 -16.85
CA PRO A 8 12.34 4.95 -17.41
C PRO A 8 11.17 4.97 -16.42
N ARG A 9 11.45 4.87 -15.11
CA ARG A 9 10.45 4.87 -14.04
C ARG A 9 10.09 6.28 -13.55
N ARG A 10 10.77 7.33 -14.03
CA ARG A 10 10.55 8.70 -13.58
C ARG A 10 9.21 9.22 -14.11
N SER A 11 8.39 9.75 -13.20
CA SER A 11 7.21 10.53 -13.60
C SER A 11 7.61 11.76 -14.40
N LYS A 12 6.95 11.98 -15.55
CA LYS A 12 7.12 13.17 -16.39
C LYS A 12 6.06 14.24 -16.11
N GLU A 13 5.15 13.97 -15.19
CA GLU A 13 4.08 14.89 -14.83
C GLU A 13 4.62 16.13 -14.10
N THR A 14 4.09 17.29 -14.47
CA THR A 14 4.44 18.59 -13.87
C THR A 14 3.57 18.93 -12.65
N LYS A 15 2.46 18.21 -12.48
CA LYS A 15 1.50 18.38 -11.40
C LYS A 15 1.19 17.03 -10.79
N LYS A 16 0.83 17.04 -9.50
CA LYS A 16 0.43 15.82 -8.82
C LYS A 16 -0.79 15.19 -9.53
N PRO A 17 -0.70 13.91 -9.93
CA PRO A 17 -1.83 13.20 -10.54
C PRO A 17 -3.05 13.17 -9.63
N LYS A 18 -4.23 13.12 -10.24
CA LYS A 18 -5.47 12.85 -9.50
C LYS A 18 -5.55 11.36 -9.19
N VAL A 19 -6.15 11.02 -8.05
CA VAL A 19 -6.48 9.62 -7.75
C VAL A 19 -7.62 9.21 -8.68
N VAL A 20 -7.36 8.35 -9.66
CA VAL A 20 -8.37 7.82 -10.58
C VAL A 20 -8.89 6.46 -10.11
N CYS A 21 -8.07 5.71 -9.38
CA CYS A 21 -8.40 4.37 -8.90
C CYS A 21 -9.59 4.38 -7.91
N PRO A 22 -10.61 3.53 -8.09
CA PRO A 22 -11.71 3.38 -7.13
C PRO A 22 -11.22 2.86 -5.77
N ASN A 23 -12.08 2.97 -4.76
CA ASN A 23 -11.82 2.30 -3.48
C ASN A 23 -11.79 0.79 -3.69
N VAL A 24 -10.85 0.14 -3.00
CA VAL A 24 -10.67 -1.31 -3.06
C VAL A 24 -11.37 -1.93 -1.86
N THR A 25 -12.22 -2.91 -2.12
CA THR A 25 -12.86 -3.72 -1.09
C THR A 25 -12.42 -5.17 -1.24
N PHE A 26 -12.03 -5.79 -0.13
CA PHE A 26 -11.66 -7.20 -0.09
C PHE A 26 -12.74 -8.03 0.61
N TYR A 27 -13.00 -9.22 0.08
CA TYR A 27 -13.93 -10.20 0.63
C TYR A 27 -13.20 -11.52 0.86
N TYR A 28 -13.66 -12.33 1.81
CA TYR A 28 -13.15 -13.67 2.07
C TYR A 28 -14.30 -14.69 2.16
N CYS A 29 -14.02 -15.92 1.76
CA CYS A 29 -14.93 -17.05 1.97
C CYS A 29 -14.64 -17.72 3.31
N LYS A 30 -15.65 -17.89 4.16
CA LYS A 30 -15.51 -18.58 5.46
C LYS A 30 -15.17 -20.08 5.34
N HIS A 31 -15.51 -20.70 4.21
CA HIS A 31 -15.33 -22.14 3.99
C HIS A 31 -13.96 -22.47 3.43
N CYS A 32 -13.56 -21.81 2.33
CA CYS A 32 -12.32 -22.13 1.62
C CYS A 32 -11.21 -21.08 1.80
N ARG A 33 -11.46 -20.00 2.56
CA ARG A 33 -10.52 -18.89 2.81
C ARG A 33 -10.03 -18.15 1.56
N SER A 34 -10.67 -18.37 0.40
CA SER A 34 -10.37 -17.60 -0.81
C SER A 34 -10.68 -16.12 -0.58
N VAL A 35 -9.79 -15.25 -1.03
CA VAL A 35 -9.94 -13.79 -0.97
C VAL A 35 -10.31 -13.25 -2.36
N TYR A 36 -11.27 -12.34 -2.42
CA TYR A 36 -11.72 -11.66 -3.63
C TYR A 36 -11.53 -10.15 -3.49
N GLN A 37 -10.95 -9.53 -4.50
CA GLN A 37 -10.77 -8.07 -4.58
C GLN A 37 -11.80 -7.49 -5.55
N SER A 38 -12.57 -6.50 -5.09
CA SER A 38 -13.48 -5.74 -5.95
C SER A 38 -12.86 -4.42 -6.39
N LEU A 39 -12.94 -4.14 -7.69
CA LEU A 39 -12.50 -2.88 -8.34
C LEU A 39 -13.69 -2.06 -8.87
N SER A 40 -14.89 -2.22 -8.30
CA SER A 40 -16.11 -1.64 -8.86
C SER A 40 -16.21 -0.11 -8.68
N LEU A 41 -16.56 0.59 -9.76
CA LEU A 41 -16.86 2.03 -9.78
C LEU A 41 -18.35 2.34 -9.51
N LYS A 42 -19.24 1.36 -9.67
CA LYS A 42 -20.70 1.55 -9.62
C LYS A 42 -21.38 0.31 -9.00
N LYS A 43 -21.71 0.44 -7.71
CA LYS A 43 -22.29 -0.56 -6.78
C LYS A 43 -21.39 -1.76 -6.45
N GLU A 44 -21.26 -2.03 -5.15
CA GLU A 44 -20.62 -3.24 -4.61
C GLU A 44 -21.56 -4.44 -4.80
N ALA A 45 -21.28 -5.30 -5.79
CA ALA A 45 -21.85 -6.63 -5.82
C ALA A 45 -21.04 -7.51 -4.85
N ILE A 46 -21.73 -8.19 -3.93
CA ILE A 46 -21.08 -9.11 -2.98
C ILE A 46 -20.80 -10.42 -3.73
N PRO A 47 -19.53 -10.84 -3.86
CA PRO A 47 -19.18 -12.08 -4.56
C PRO A 47 -19.69 -13.31 -3.79
N MET A 48 -19.90 -14.41 -4.51
CA MET A 48 -20.31 -15.70 -3.94
C MET A 48 -19.19 -16.72 -4.09
N CYS A 49 -18.99 -17.53 -3.05
CA CYS A 49 -18.02 -18.63 -3.03
C CYS A 49 -18.55 -19.73 -2.10
N CYS A 50 -18.35 -21.00 -2.45
CA CYS A 50 -18.91 -22.15 -1.70
C CYS A 50 -20.43 -22.05 -1.49
N ASN A 51 -21.16 -21.60 -2.52
CA ASN A 51 -22.62 -21.38 -2.52
C ASN A 51 -23.15 -20.37 -1.50
N GLU A 52 -22.27 -19.55 -0.90
CA GLU A 52 -22.65 -18.50 0.04
C GLU A 52 -22.04 -17.16 -0.35
N LYS A 53 -22.66 -16.07 0.12
CA LYS A 53 -22.10 -14.73 -0.02
C LYS A 53 -20.82 -14.61 0.80
N MET A 54 -19.76 -14.09 0.19
CA MET A 54 -18.49 -13.83 0.88
C MET A 54 -18.63 -12.70 1.90
N ASN A 55 -17.78 -12.71 2.92
CA ASN A 55 -17.73 -11.70 3.96
C ASN A 55 -16.72 -10.61 3.59
N LYS A 56 -17.07 -9.34 3.82
CA LYS A 56 -16.11 -8.23 3.68
C LYS A 56 -15.02 -8.36 4.76
N LEU A 57 -13.75 -8.22 4.38
CA LEU A 57 -12.65 -8.11 5.34
C LEU A 57 -12.78 -6.79 6.09
N GLN A 58 -12.66 -6.83 7.41
CA GLN A 58 -12.72 -5.62 8.23
C GLN A 58 -11.35 -4.93 8.21
N GLU A 59 -11.39 -3.64 7.87
CA GLU A 59 -10.22 -2.76 7.89
C GLU A 59 -9.94 -2.33 9.33
N LYS A 60 -8.71 -2.54 9.78
CA LYS A 60 -8.14 -2.03 11.03
C LYS A 60 -7.01 -1.06 10.73
N THR A 61 -6.73 -0.14 11.64
CA THR A 61 -5.55 0.72 11.61
C THR A 61 -4.34 -0.01 12.23
N PRO A 62 -3.10 0.42 11.94
CA PRO A 62 -1.90 -0.13 12.58
C PRO A 62 -1.94 -0.06 14.12
N SER A 63 -2.55 0.98 14.67
CA SER A 63 -2.68 1.16 16.13
C SER A 63 -3.55 0.09 16.76
N GLU A 64 -4.65 -0.30 16.11
CA GLU A 64 -5.60 -1.32 16.62
C GLU A 64 -4.99 -2.74 16.68
N VAL A 65 -3.93 -3.00 15.92
CA VAL A 65 -3.25 -4.31 15.87
C VAL A 65 -1.87 -4.28 16.52
N SER A 66 -1.48 -3.15 17.11
CA SER A 66 -0.11 -2.89 17.55
C SER A 66 0.39 -3.82 18.66
N ASP A 67 -0.51 -4.46 19.41
CA ASP A 67 -0.19 -5.51 20.40
C ASP A 67 0.23 -6.84 19.74
N GLU A 68 -0.12 -7.05 18.48
CA GLU A 68 0.07 -8.31 17.75
C GLU A 68 1.18 -8.18 16.71
N ILE A 69 1.21 -7.05 16.01
CA ILE A 69 2.14 -6.75 14.93
C ILE A 69 2.29 -5.23 14.79
N LEU A 70 3.52 -4.77 14.61
CA LEU A 70 3.80 -3.39 14.20
C LEU A 70 3.96 -3.37 12.69
N ILE A 71 3.21 -2.52 11.99
CA ILE A 71 3.26 -2.38 10.53
C ILE A 71 3.46 -0.91 10.22
N ASP A 72 4.41 -0.61 9.34
CA ASP A 72 4.71 0.73 8.92
C ASP A 72 5.27 0.75 7.49
N TYR A 73 5.48 1.95 6.94
CA TYR A 73 5.99 2.15 5.59
C TYR A 73 7.03 3.27 5.55
N LYS A 74 7.74 3.33 4.42
CA LYS A 74 8.68 4.38 4.07
C LYS A 74 8.71 4.59 2.56
N ILE A 75 8.77 5.85 2.11
CA ILE A 75 8.96 6.18 0.69
C ILE A 75 10.46 6.38 0.42
N THR A 76 10.99 5.70 -0.59
CA THR A 76 12.43 5.60 -0.89
C THR A 76 12.71 5.80 -2.39
N GLY A 77 13.99 5.92 -2.78
CA GLY A 77 14.45 5.87 -4.17
C GLY A 77 14.41 7.19 -4.97
N GLY A 78 14.10 8.32 -4.33
CA GLY A 78 14.21 9.66 -4.95
C GLY A 78 13.43 9.82 -6.26
N TYR A 79 13.96 10.62 -7.20
CA TYR A 79 13.28 10.92 -8.48
C TYR A 79 13.20 9.74 -9.44
N ASN A 80 14.29 9.00 -9.62
CA ASN A 80 14.47 8.05 -10.73
C ASN A 80 14.07 6.61 -10.39
N GLU A 81 13.92 6.29 -9.12
CA GLU A 81 13.63 4.92 -8.66
C GLU A 81 12.68 4.89 -7.47
N ASN A 82 11.71 5.81 -7.48
CA ASN A 82 10.76 5.97 -6.40
C ASN A 82 10.02 4.66 -6.05
N ALA A 83 9.92 4.37 -4.77
CA ALA A 83 9.32 3.15 -4.28
C ALA A 83 8.69 3.34 -2.90
N VAL A 84 7.80 2.42 -2.54
CA VAL A 84 7.23 2.30 -1.19
C VAL A 84 7.74 1.01 -0.57
N GLU A 85 8.45 1.11 0.54
CA GLU A 85 8.77 -0.03 1.39
C GLU A 85 7.69 -0.17 2.46
N VAL A 86 7.11 -1.36 2.59
CA VAL A 86 6.20 -1.73 3.68
C VAL A 86 6.94 -2.75 4.53
N PHE A 87 7.02 -2.53 5.84
CA PHE A 87 7.74 -3.39 6.77
C PHE A 87 6.93 -3.64 8.03
N TRP A 88 7.23 -4.76 8.69
CA TRP A 88 6.51 -5.17 9.88
C TRP A 88 7.38 -5.93 10.89
N LYS A 89 6.92 -5.94 12.14
CA LYS A 89 7.49 -6.73 13.23
C LYS A 89 6.38 -7.48 13.96
N ILE A 90 6.38 -8.80 13.84
CA ILE A 90 5.45 -9.69 14.54
C ILE A 90 5.80 -9.71 16.03
N LYS A 91 4.79 -9.56 16.90
CA LYS A 91 4.93 -9.68 18.37
C LYS A 91 4.33 -10.97 18.92
N LYS A 92 3.25 -11.48 18.32
CA LYS A 92 2.58 -12.73 18.72
C LYS A 92 2.82 -13.83 17.70
N GLU A 93 3.17 -15.03 18.17
CA GLU A 93 3.55 -16.17 17.32
C GLU A 93 2.45 -16.63 16.34
N ASN A 94 1.18 -16.38 16.67
CA ASN A 94 0.04 -16.75 15.82
C ASN A 94 -0.29 -15.71 14.74
N VAL A 95 0.53 -14.68 14.57
CA VAL A 95 0.34 -13.65 13.54
C VAL A 95 1.29 -13.90 12.38
N SER A 96 0.74 -13.89 11.17
CA SER A 96 1.51 -13.90 9.93
C SER A 96 0.97 -12.82 9.00
N VAL A 97 1.82 -12.39 8.06
CA VAL A 97 1.42 -11.57 6.92
C VAL A 97 1.36 -12.48 5.70
N GLU A 98 0.24 -12.53 5.00
CA GLU A 98 0.06 -13.43 3.85
C GLU A 98 0.26 -12.70 2.51
N TRP A 99 -0.22 -11.47 2.41
CA TRP A 99 -0.05 -10.63 1.24
C TRP A 99 -0.19 -9.15 1.60
N ILE A 100 0.38 -8.32 0.75
CA ILE A 100 0.32 -6.87 0.83
C ILE A 100 -0.16 -6.33 -0.51
N TYR A 101 -1.15 -5.44 -0.47
CA TYR A 101 -1.64 -4.73 -1.63
C TYR A 101 -1.34 -3.23 -1.48
N LEU A 102 -0.69 -2.63 -2.48
CA LEU A 102 -0.50 -1.19 -2.59
C LEU A 102 -1.45 -0.64 -3.65
N LYS A 103 -2.39 0.22 -3.24
CA LYS A 103 -3.21 1.04 -4.13
C LYS A 103 -2.48 2.35 -4.43
N THR A 104 -2.50 2.77 -5.69
CA THR A 104 -1.81 3.97 -6.19
C THR A 104 -2.77 4.90 -6.95
N PHE A 105 -2.27 5.90 -7.69
CA PHE A 105 -3.14 6.78 -8.51
C PHE A 105 -3.76 6.01 -9.67
N THR A 106 -2.96 5.13 -10.28
CA THR A 106 -3.30 4.46 -11.54
C THR A 106 -3.82 3.02 -11.36
N GLY A 107 -3.66 2.41 -10.19
CA GLY A 107 -4.14 1.05 -9.95
C GLY A 107 -3.67 0.47 -8.62
N GLY A 108 -3.12 -0.74 -8.67
CA GLY A 108 -2.42 -1.29 -7.53
C GLY A 108 -1.59 -2.52 -7.83
N GLN A 109 -0.78 -2.90 -6.86
CA GLN A 109 0.18 -4.00 -6.93
C GLN A 109 -0.01 -4.92 -5.72
N ILE A 110 0.05 -6.23 -5.94
CA ILE A 110 -0.01 -7.23 -4.86
C ILE A 110 1.32 -7.98 -4.74
N LYS A 111 1.74 -8.28 -3.51
CA LYS A 111 2.87 -9.16 -3.22
C LYS A 111 2.47 -10.20 -2.18
N TYR A 112 2.68 -11.47 -2.51
CA TYR A 112 2.48 -12.60 -1.61
C TYR A 112 3.72 -12.83 -0.75
N VAL A 113 3.51 -13.06 0.54
CA VAL A 113 4.58 -13.34 1.51
C VAL A 113 4.78 -14.85 1.59
N THR A 114 5.61 -15.39 0.71
CA THR A 114 5.89 -16.83 0.65
C THR A 114 6.98 -17.28 1.63
N ASN A 115 7.80 -16.34 2.11
CA ASN A 115 8.84 -16.61 3.11
C ASN A 115 8.39 -16.05 4.47
N PRO A 116 8.06 -16.92 5.47
CA PRO A 116 7.59 -16.48 6.79
C PRO A 116 8.61 -15.62 7.57
N LYS A 117 9.90 -15.68 7.22
CA LYS A 117 10.95 -14.87 7.85
C LYS A 117 11.07 -13.47 7.25
N LYS A 118 10.37 -13.19 6.15
CA LYS A 118 10.40 -11.87 5.51
C LYS A 118 9.65 -10.86 6.36
N ALA A 119 10.21 -9.66 6.47
CA ALA A 119 9.69 -8.59 7.31
C ALA A 119 9.48 -7.27 6.55
N SER A 120 9.74 -7.25 5.23
CA SER A 120 9.44 -6.09 4.38
C SER A 120 9.25 -6.46 2.91
N PHE A 121 8.56 -5.58 2.17
CA PHE A 121 8.46 -5.59 0.71
C PHE A 121 8.61 -4.18 0.14
N ILE A 122 9.32 -4.08 -0.98
CA ILE A 122 9.45 -2.85 -1.77
C ILE A 122 8.53 -2.93 -2.98
N PHE A 123 7.69 -1.92 -3.18
CA PHE A 123 6.87 -1.70 -4.36
C PHE A 123 7.49 -0.61 -5.21
N ALA A 124 7.99 -0.97 -6.39
CA ALA A 124 8.53 0.01 -7.33
C ALA A 124 7.38 0.82 -7.95
N LEU A 125 7.59 2.11 -8.11
CA LEU A 125 6.63 3.01 -8.76
C LEU A 125 7.18 3.44 -10.12
N ALA A 126 6.27 3.73 -11.05
CA ALA A 126 6.57 4.22 -12.38
C ALA A 126 5.51 5.26 -12.80
N ASP A 127 5.78 5.98 -13.88
CA ASP A 127 4.84 6.91 -14.51
C ASP A 127 4.21 7.89 -13.50
N GLU A 128 2.89 8.09 -13.54
CA GLU A 128 2.16 8.96 -12.61
C GLU A 128 2.36 8.55 -11.14
N ASP A 129 2.45 7.26 -10.87
CA ASP A 129 2.61 6.76 -9.49
C ASP A 129 3.99 7.10 -8.92
N ALA A 130 5.01 7.31 -9.75
CA ALA A 130 6.34 7.75 -9.34
C ALA A 130 6.42 9.27 -9.08
N TYR A 131 5.32 10.03 -9.20
CA TYR A 131 5.34 11.47 -9.02
C TYR A 131 5.85 11.90 -7.63
N VAL A 132 6.84 12.80 -7.60
CA VAL A 132 7.40 13.39 -6.38
C VAL A 132 7.90 14.81 -6.66
N TYR A 133 7.82 15.68 -5.65
CA TYR A 133 8.29 17.07 -5.69
C TYR A 133 9.78 17.25 -5.35
N CYS A 134 10.41 16.24 -4.72
CA CYS A 134 11.82 16.25 -4.31
C CYS A 134 12.46 14.87 -4.55
N ASP A 135 13.79 14.80 -4.50
CA ASP A 135 14.60 13.58 -4.56
C ASP A 135 15.05 13.05 -3.19
N GLU A 136 14.56 13.63 -2.10
CA GLU A 136 14.89 13.18 -0.75
C GLU A 136 14.76 11.66 -0.63
N ASN A 137 15.87 11.03 -0.20
CA ASN A 137 15.97 9.59 -0.05
C ASN A 137 16.57 9.24 1.33
N PRO A 138 15.75 8.84 2.30
CA PRO A 138 14.31 8.63 2.14
C PRO A 138 13.49 9.92 2.11
N CYS A 139 12.25 9.81 1.64
CA CYS A 139 11.31 10.92 1.66
C CYS A 139 11.14 11.44 3.09
N LEU A 140 11.20 12.76 3.26
CA LEU A 140 11.00 13.43 4.55
C LEU A 140 9.54 13.43 5.03
N GLU A 141 8.61 12.93 4.21
CA GLU A 141 7.17 12.95 4.49
C GLU A 141 6.68 14.37 4.85
N CYS A 142 7.04 15.32 3.98
CA CYS A 142 6.76 16.74 4.13
C CYS A 142 5.32 17.10 3.73
N ILE A 143 4.99 18.39 3.86
CA ILE A 143 3.68 18.98 3.57
C ILE A 143 3.17 18.72 2.13
N PHE A 144 4.06 18.42 1.19
CA PHE A 144 3.68 18.20 -0.21
C PHE A 144 2.92 16.89 -0.43
N LEU A 145 3.06 15.91 0.49
CA LEU A 145 2.32 14.66 0.50
C LEU A 145 2.20 14.02 -0.89
N CYS A 146 3.34 13.78 -1.54
CA CYS A 146 3.41 13.33 -2.95
C CYS A 146 2.54 12.10 -3.21
N LYS A 147 2.40 11.21 -2.22
CA LYS A 147 1.64 9.95 -2.30
C LYS A 147 0.27 9.98 -1.62
N ARG A 148 -0.21 11.14 -1.14
CA ARG A 148 -1.59 11.27 -0.60
C ARG A 148 -2.61 10.74 -1.60
N GLY A 149 -3.46 9.81 -1.18
CA GLY A 149 -4.34 9.01 -2.02
C GLY A 149 -3.90 7.56 -2.23
N PHE A 150 -2.65 7.21 -1.91
CA PHE A 150 -2.18 5.83 -1.87
C PHE A 150 -2.62 5.16 -0.57
N GLU A 151 -2.92 3.87 -0.65
CA GLU A 151 -3.36 3.06 0.48
C GLU A 151 -2.61 1.72 0.47
N ILE A 152 -2.05 1.31 1.61
CA ILE A 152 -1.50 -0.03 1.82
C ILE A 152 -2.56 -0.86 2.54
N TYR A 153 -2.71 -2.10 2.10
CA TYR A 153 -3.53 -3.11 2.74
C TYR A 153 -2.67 -4.33 3.06
N VAL A 154 -2.63 -4.73 4.32
CA VAL A 154 -1.86 -5.88 4.80
C VAL A 154 -2.82 -6.90 5.39
N HIS A 155 -2.88 -8.08 4.79
CA HIS A 155 -3.68 -9.18 5.34
C HIS A 155 -2.91 -9.84 6.48
N ILE A 156 -3.47 -9.78 7.68
CA ILE A 156 -2.92 -10.41 8.87
C ILE A 156 -3.95 -11.40 9.42
N LYS A 157 -3.54 -12.66 9.62
CA LYS A 157 -4.43 -13.74 10.06
C LYS A 157 -5.63 -13.97 9.14
N GLU A 158 -6.42 -14.99 9.46
CA GLU A 158 -7.42 -15.52 8.53
C GLU A 158 -8.53 -14.56 8.10
N ASN A 159 -8.72 -13.39 8.74
CA ASN A 159 -9.82 -12.47 8.43
C ASN A 159 -9.54 -10.96 8.71
N GLU A 160 -8.31 -10.54 8.98
CA GLU A 160 -8.04 -9.14 9.34
C GLU A 160 -7.22 -8.43 8.27
N LEU A 161 -7.61 -7.20 7.99
CA LEU A 161 -6.96 -6.38 6.98
C LEU A 161 -6.51 -5.08 7.63
N VAL A 162 -5.21 -4.80 7.64
CA VAL A 162 -4.68 -3.55 8.14
C VAL A 162 -4.58 -2.56 6.99
N LYS A 163 -5.21 -1.40 7.12
CA LYS A 163 -5.19 -0.33 6.14
C LYS A 163 -4.32 0.83 6.60
N ILE A 164 -3.45 1.33 5.73
CA ILE A 164 -2.56 2.46 6.00
C ILE A 164 -2.63 3.47 4.85
N SER A 165 -3.01 4.70 5.13
CA SER A 165 -2.97 5.80 4.15
C SER A 165 -1.57 6.43 4.12
N LEU A 166 -1.01 6.68 2.93
CA LEU A 166 0.29 7.34 2.79
C LEU A 166 0.16 8.87 2.88
N GLU A 167 -0.30 9.30 4.05
CA GLU A 167 -0.63 10.70 4.34
C GLU A 167 0.04 11.19 5.63
N ARG A 168 0.96 10.39 6.19
CA ARG A 168 1.78 10.80 7.33
C ARG A 168 2.60 12.03 6.97
N MET A 169 2.65 12.96 7.92
CA MET A 169 3.46 14.17 7.84
C MET A 169 4.35 14.26 9.07
N HIS A 170 5.65 14.35 8.87
CA HIS A 170 6.60 14.61 9.95
C HIS A 170 6.94 16.11 10.00
N SER A 171 6.90 16.68 11.21
CA SER A 171 7.18 18.10 11.46
C SER A 171 8.68 18.44 11.51
N ASN A 172 9.57 17.51 11.17
CA ASN A 172 11.03 17.65 11.31
C ASN A 172 11.67 18.56 10.23
N TRP A 173 10.91 19.46 9.61
CA TRP A 173 11.37 20.38 8.57
C TRP A 173 12.19 21.58 9.10
N LYS A 174 12.64 21.51 10.35
CA LYS A 174 13.53 22.48 10.99
C LYS A 174 14.77 21.76 11.50
N SER A 175 15.78 21.65 10.65
CA SER A 175 17.18 21.46 11.06
C SER A 175 18.05 22.13 10.02
#